data_AF-A0A8J7W7U7-F1
#
_entry.id   AF-A0A8J7W7U7-F1
#
_cell.length_a   1.000
_cell.length_b   1.000
_cell.length_c   1.000
_cell.angle_alpha   90.00
_cell.angle_beta   90.00
_cell.angle_gamma   90.00
#
_symmetry.space_group_name_H-M   'P 1'
#
loop_
_entity.id
_entity.type
_entity.pdbx_description
1 polymer ?
#
loop_
_entity_poly.entity_id
_entity_poly.type
_entity_poly.pdbx_seq_one_letter_code
_entity_poly.pdbx_strand_id
1 'polypeptide(L)'
;MQFGPFPEEHCFCIDRSSLYQRIQKEVKMAHFLHLKERRNFAPVVWVVEAKSSTPHTEANLSGLNNYISEIGEKLENAVNLWLALGLGRHGLAKNELPAPLRDPDLSAIGFRLIPVIRDCENADLPQLQDALLQRLRRTIRLWAMGANLVVVMNEKMARKHGLIRLS
;
A
#
# COMPACT_ATOMS: atom_id res chain seq x y z
N MET A 1 -2.17 -11.09 -11.67
CA MET A 1 -1.00 -10.77 -10.83
C MET A 1 -1.02 -11.67 -9.61
N GLN A 2 0.09 -12.36 -9.33
CA GLN A 2 0.28 -13.16 -8.12
C GLN A 2 1.44 -12.54 -7.33
N PHE A 3 1.15 -12.01 -6.14
CA PHE A 3 2.17 -11.41 -5.28
C PHE A 3 2.96 -12.49 -4.53
N GLY A 4 4.23 -12.19 -4.27
CA GLY A 4 5.14 -13.10 -3.57
C GLY A 4 5.71 -14.23 -4.43
N PRO A 5 6.20 -15.32 -3.79
CA PRO A 5 6.14 -15.57 -2.34
C PRO A 5 6.93 -14.54 -1.54
N PHE A 6 6.44 -14.24 -0.33
CA PHE A 6 7.13 -13.42 0.66
C PHE A 6 7.38 -14.26 1.91
N PRO A 7 8.45 -14.00 2.67
CA PRO A 7 8.58 -14.56 4.01
C PRO A 7 7.37 -14.14 4.86
N GLU A 8 6.81 -15.07 5.63
CA GLU A 8 5.60 -14.82 6.44
C GLU A 8 5.84 -13.70 7.46
N GLU A 9 7.07 -13.60 7.98
CA GLU A 9 7.51 -12.55 8.90
C GLU A 9 7.51 -11.15 8.27
N HIS A 10 7.50 -11.05 6.94
CA HIS A 10 7.64 -9.79 6.20
C HIS A 10 6.37 -9.37 5.47
N CYS A 11 5.29 -10.16 5.48
CA CYS A 11 4.08 -9.83 4.76
C CYS A 11 2.83 -10.02 5.62
N PHE A 12 1.94 -9.04 5.61
CA PHE A 12 0.62 -9.12 6.21
C PHE A 12 -0.46 -8.89 5.15
N CYS A 13 -1.15 -9.96 4.74
CA CYS A 13 -2.25 -9.92 3.77
C CYS A 13 -3.52 -9.36 4.43
N ILE A 14 -3.68 -8.04 4.42
CA ILE A 14 -4.76 -7.35 5.16
C ILE A 14 -6.12 -7.79 4.66
N ASP A 15 -6.32 -7.87 3.34
CA ASP A 15 -7.61 -8.20 2.72
C ASP A 15 -8.10 -9.62 3.03
N ARG A 16 -7.20 -10.50 3.49
CA ARG A 16 -7.48 -11.88 3.92
C ARG A 16 -7.44 -12.06 5.44
N SER A 17 -7.09 -11.02 6.19
CA SER A 17 -6.99 -11.07 7.64
C SER A 17 -8.36 -11.29 8.30
N SER A 18 -8.40 -12.00 9.43
CA SER A 18 -9.66 -12.18 10.16
C SER A 18 -10.15 -10.86 10.74
N LEU A 19 -9.24 -9.97 11.11
CA LEU A 19 -9.60 -8.60 11.50
C LEU A 19 -10.39 -7.89 10.42
N TYR A 20 -9.87 -7.83 9.20
CA TYR A 20 -10.52 -7.09 8.12
C TYR A 20 -11.90 -7.66 7.81
N GLN A 21 -12.06 -9.00 7.81
CA GLN A 21 -13.37 -9.64 7.63
C GLN A 21 -14.44 -9.13 8.61
N ARG A 22 -14.06 -8.73 9.82
CA ARG A 22 -14.98 -8.16 10.83
C ARG A 22 -15.31 -6.68 10.60
N ILE A 23 -14.37 -5.90 10.05
CA ILE A 23 -14.50 -4.45 9.92
C ILE A 23 -14.74 -3.95 8.49
N GLN A 24 -14.72 -4.85 7.49
CA GLN A 24 -14.79 -4.52 6.06
C GLN A 24 -16.06 -3.80 5.63
N LYS A 25 -17.13 -3.79 6.45
CA LYS A 25 -18.34 -3.03 6.14
C LYS A 25 -17.99 -1.55 6.05
N GLU A 26 -18.17 -0.97 4.86
CA GLU A 26 -17.89 0.45 4.55
C GLU A 26 -16.40 0.86 4.65
N VAL A 27 -15.50 -0.10 4.87
CA VAL A 27 -14.06 0.16 4.94
C VAL A 27 -13.36 -0.48 3.75
N LYS A 28 -12.83 0.36 2.84
CA LYS A 28 -11.95 -0.12 1.76
C LYS A 28 -10.54 -0.33 2.30
N MET A 29 -9.86 -1.35 1.80
CA MET A 29 -8.54 -1.72 2.27
C MET A 29 -7.57 -2.04 1.13
N ALA A 30 -6.29 -1.74 1.36
CA ALA A 30 -5.20 -2.19 0.50
C ALA A 30 -5.01 -3.72 0.60
N HIS A 31 -4.31 -4.31 -0.37
CA HIS A 31 -4.12 -5.74 -0.46
C HIS A 31 -3.25 -6.29 0.69
N PHE A 32 -2.06 -5.71 0.91
CA PHE A 32 -1.14 -6.18 1.95
C PHE A 32 -0.12 -5.12 2.40
N LEU A 33 0.52 -5.41 3.54
CA LEU A 33 1.73 -4.74 3.99
C LEU A 33 2.93 -5.64 3.71
N HIS A 34 4.04 -5.08 3.24
CA HIS A 34 5.29 -5.79 3.04
C HIS A 34 6.46 -5.03 3.67
N LEU A 35 7.16 -5.65 4.61
CA LEU A 35 8.36 -5.11 5.21
C LEU A 35 9.56 -5.33 4.27
N LYS A 36 10.20 -4.23 3.85
CA LYS A 36 11.47 -4.26 3.15
C LYS A 36 12.58 -3.88 4.12
N GLU A 37 13.43 -4.83 4.43
CA GLU A 37 14.66 -4.60 5.16
C GLU A 37 15.83 -4.48 4.17
N ARG A 38 16.75 -3.58 4.46
CA ARG A 38 18.01 -3.44 3.73
C ARG A 38 19.13 -3.19 4.72
N ARG A 39 20.25 -3.88 4.52
CA ARG A 39 21.44 -3.68 5.36
C ARG A 39 21.84 -2.20 5.36
N ASN A 40 22.05 -1.63 6.55
CA ASN A 40 22.45 -0.24 6.78
C ASN A 40 21.41 0.84 6.43
N PHE A 41 20.15 0.47 6.17
CA PHE A 41 19.07 1.43 5.97
C PHE A 41 17.92 1.11 6.94
N ALA A 42 17.16 2.13 7.31
CA ALA A 42 15.95 1.93 8.06
C ALA A 42 14.99 1.00 7.29
N PRO A 43 14.26 0.11 7.99
CA PRO A 43 13.24 -0.72 7.36
C PRO A 43 12.16 0.16 6.73
N VAL A 44 11.53 -0.34 5.68
CA VAL A 44 10.47 0.40 4.97
C VAL A 44 9.24 -0.49 4.83
N VAL A 45 8.10 -0.05 5.33
CA VAL A 45 6.81 -0.72 5.12
C VAL A 45 6.22 -0.28 3.80
N TRP A 46 5.97 -1.24 2.92
CA TRP A 46 5.27 -1.05 1.67
C TRP A 46 3.81 -1.41 1.87
N VAL A 47 2.91 -0.44 1.69
CA VAL A 47 1.46 -0.62 1.68
C VAL A 47 1.07 -0.80 0.21
N VAL A 48 0.66 -2.02 -0.15
CA VAL A 48 0.46 -2.39 -1.55
C VAL A 48 -1.03 -2.52 -1.85
N GLU A 49 -1.51 -1.77 -2.83
CA GLU A 49 -2.85 -1.91 -3.39
C GLU A 49 -2.75 -2.47 -4.81
N ALA A 50 -3.58 -3.45 -5.15
CA ALA A 50 -3.54 -4.14 -6.43
C ALA A 50 -4.76 -3.77 -7.29
N LYS A 51 -4.52 -3.28 -8.52
CA LYS A 51 -5.56 -2.97 -9.50
C LYS A 51 -5.31 -3.74 -10.80
N SER A 52 -6.37 -4.16 -11.47
CA SER A 52 -6.26 -4.77 -12.80
C SER A 52 -5.90 -3.71 -13.84
N SER A 53 -6.64 -2.62 -13.90
CA SER A 53 -6.49 -1.62 -14.96
C SER A 53 -6.71 -0.20 -14.42
N THR A 54 -6.41 0.77 -15.27
CA THR A 54 -6.80 2.18 -15.12
C THR A 54 -8.18 2.41 -15.75
N PRO A 55 -8.92 3.46 -15.34
CA PRO A 55 -10.09 3.90 -16.11
C PRO A 55 -9.62 4.41 -17.48
N HIS A 56 -10.34 4.09 -18.56
CA HIS A 56 -10.03 4.62 -19.89
C HIS A 56 -10.12 6.16 -19.87
N THR A 57 -9.00 6.82 -20.13
CA THR A 57 -8.73 8.22 -19.78
C THR A 57 -9.26 9.25 -20.77
N GLU A 58 -9.61 8.86 -22.00
CA GLU A 58 -9.88 9.84 -23.07
C GLU A 58 -11.21 10.60 -22.96
N ALA A 59 -12.12 10.23 -22.04
CA ALA A 59 -13.44 10.88 -21.95
C ALA A 59 -13.97 11.17 -20.53
N ASN A 60 -13.27 10.79 -19.45
CA ASN A 60 -13.88 10.81 -18.12
C ASN A 60 -12.96 11.23 -16.96
N LEU A 61 -12.82 12.55 -16.76
CA LEU A 61 -12.11 13.14 -15.62
C LEU A 61 -12.71 12.76 -14.26
N SER A 62 -14.03 12.59 -14.16
CA SER A 62 -14.67 12.18 -12.89
C SER A 62 -14.33 10.72 -12.56
N GLY A 63 -14.21 9.86 -13.57
CA GLY A 63 -13.73 8.48 -13.45
C GLY A 63 -12.31 8.40 -12.90
N LEU A 64 -11.39 9.22 -13.42
CA LEU A 64 -10.03 9.29 -12.90
C LEU A 64 -10.01 9.78 -11.45
N ASN A 65 -10.74 10.85 -11.12
CA ASN A 65 -10.76 11.38 -9.75
C ASN A 65 -11.31 10.36 -8.74
N ASN A 66 -12.38 9.63 -9.09
CA ASN A 66 -12.93 8.58 -8.26
C ASN A 66 -11.94 7.42 -8.07
N TYR A 67 -11.24 7.03 -9.14
CA TYR A 67 -10.21 5.99 -9.10
C TYR A 67 -9.04 6.37 -8.18
N ILE A 68 -8.51 7.58 -8.32
CA ILE A 68 -7.43 8.10 -7.46
C ILE A 68 -7.91 8.22 -6.00
N SER A 69 -9.14 8.67 -5.78
CA SER A 69 -9.71 8.80 -4.44
C SER A 69 -9.86 7.44 -3.76
N GLU A 70 -10.36 6.42 -4.48
CA GLU A 70 -10.50 5.05 -3.97
C GLU A 70 -9.14 4.44 -3.59
N ILE A 71 -8.13 4.57 -4.45
CA ILE A 71 -6.79 4.05 -4.17
C ILE A 71 -6.19 4.77 -2.96
N GLY A 72 -6.28 6.10 -2.92
CA GLY A 72 -5.80 6.90 -1.80
C GLY A 72 -6.45 6.49 -0.47
N GLU A 73 -7.77 6.31 -0.47
CA GLU A 73 -8.54 5.86 0.70
C GLU A 73 -8.07 4.49 1.19
N LYS A 74 -7.89 3.51 0.30
CA LYS A 74 -7.40 2.17 0.66
C LYS A 74 -6.01 2.20 1.30
N LEU A 75 -5.11 3.00 0.74
CA LEU A 75 -3.75 3.16 1.25
C LEU A 75 -3.75 3.82 2.63
N GLU A 76 -4.52 4.90 2.81
CA GLU A 76 -4.68 5.60 4.10
C GLU A 76 -5.28 4.67 5.16
N ASN A 77 -6.35 3.94 4.83
CA ASN A 77 -7.00 2.99 5.72
C ASN A 77 -6.06 1.86 6.15
N ALA A 78 -5.22 1.35 5.25
CA ALA A 78 -4.25 0.31 5.57
C ALA A 78 -3.17 0.79 6.55
N VAL A 79 -2.65 2.01 6.37
CA VAL A 79 -1.74 2.63 7.34
C VAL A 79 -2.43 2.78 8.71
N ASN A 80 -3.64 3.34 8.72
CA ASN A 80 -4.39 3.56 9.95
C ASN A 80 -4.71 2.25 10.70
N LEU A 81 -5.11 1.21 9.98
CA LEU A 81 -5.40 -0.10 10.57
C LEU A 81 -4.15 -0.74 11.16
N TRP A 82 -3.02 -0.66 10.45
CA TRP A 82 -1.74 -1.18 10.94
C TRP A 82 -1.31 -0.50 12.25
N LEU A 83 -1.43 0.82 12.32
CA LEU A 83 -1.13 1.58 13.53
C LEU A 83 -2.12 1.25 14.66
N ALA A 84 -3.42 1.15 14.36
CA ALA A 84 -4.43 0.76 15.34
C ALA A 84 -4.14 -0.64 15.92
N LEU A 85 -3.67 -1.58 15.09
CA LEU A 85 -3.20 -2.89 15.53
C LEU A 85 -1.95 -2.80 16.41
N GLY A 86 -0.94 -2.04 15.99
CA GLY A 86 0.28 -1.81 16.78
C GLY A 86 -0.02 -1.22 18.16
N LEU A 87 -0.98 -0.29 18.23
CA LEU A 87 -1.49 0.35 19.45
C LEU A 87 -2.45 -0.55 20.26
N GLY A 88 -2.73 -1.78 19.82
CA GLY A 88 -3.59 -2.73 20.53
C GLY A 88 -5.09 -2.39 20.51
N ARG A 89 -5.54 -1.47 19.64
CA ARG A 89 -6.94 -1.00 19.58
C ARG A 89 -7.94 -2.07 19.15
N HIS A 90 -7.46 -3.16 18.55
CA HIS A 90 -8.25 -4.32 18.14
C HIS A 90 -7.97 -5.58 18.98
N GLY A 91 -7.48 -5.41 20.21
CA GLY A 91 -7.22 -6.50 21.16
C GLY A 91 -6.26 -7.55 20.58
N LEU A 92 -6.66 -8.83 20.64
CA LEU A 92 -5.83 -9.96 20.19
C LEU A 92 -5.55 -9.97 18.68
N ALA A 93 -6.23 -9.15 17.87
CA ALA A 93 -5.94 -9.06 16.43
C ALA A 93 -4.52 -8.54 16.15
N LYS A 94 -3.87 -7.87 17.11
CA LYS A 94 -2.43 -7.50 17.02
C LYS A 94 -1.54 -8.73 16.77
N ASN A 95 -1.98 -9.93 17.16
CA ASN A 95 -1.24 -11.17 16.95
C ASN A 95 -1.29 -11.66 15.50
N GLU A 96 -2.21 -11.16 14.67
CA GLU A 96 -2.22 -11.42 13.22
C GLU A 96 -1.08 -10.71 12.49
N LEU A 97 -0.52 -9.63 13.09
CA LEU A 97 0.66 -8.98 12.52
C LEU A 97 1.91 -9.87 12.73
N PRO A 98 2.74 -10.03 11.70
CA PRO A 98 4.10 -10.53 11.85
C PRO A 98 4.87 -9.74 12.91
N ALA A 99 5.77 -10.41 13.65
CA ALA A 99 6.49 -9.79 14.76
C ALA A 99 7.21 -8.47 14.39
N PRO A 100 7.91 -8.36 13.24
CA PRO A 100 8.54 -7.11 12.82
C PRO A 100 7.57 -5.94 12.55
N LEU A 101 6.32 -6.25 12.19
CA LEU A 101 5.27 -5.26 11.93
C LEU A 101 4.45 -4.94 13.18
N ARG A 102 4.60 -5.70 14.27
CA ARG A 102 3.79 -5.57 15.48
C ARG A 102 4.23 -4.43 16.38
N ASP A 103 5.53 -4.19 16.45
CA ASP A 103 6.14 -3.17 17.30
C ASP A 103 7.34 -2.51 16.60
N PRO A 104 7.10 -1.82 15.47
CA PRO A 104 8.17 -1.12 14.76
C PRO A 104 8.60 0.13 15.52
N ASP A 105 9.87 0.53 15.35
CA ASP A 105 10.27 1.89 15.68
C ASP A 105 9.67 2.86 14.66
N LEU A 106 8.50 3.42 15.00
CA LEU A 106 7.77 4.36 14.14
C LEU A 106 8.54 5.65 13.87
N SER A 107 9.53 6.00 14.70
CA SER A 107 10.35 7.20 14.49
C SER A 107 11.40 7.01 13.38
N ALA A 108 11.80 5.76 13.14
CA ALA A 108 12.82 5.41 12.16
C ALA A 108 12.25 4.72 10.91
N ILE A 109 11.10 4.05 11.00
CA ILE A 109 10.56 3.26 9.90
C ILE A 109 10.10 4.13 8.73
N GLY A 110 10.51 3.73 7.52
CA GLY A 110 10.04 4.36 6.29
C GLY A 110 8.69 3.81 5.83
N PHE A 111 8.02 4.57 4.97
CA PHE A 111 6.76 4.16 4.35
C PHE A 111 6.81 4.31 2.84
N ARG A 112 6.15 3.39 2.14
CA ARG A 112 5.83 3.49 0.71
C ARG A 112 4.39 3.08 0.50
N LEU A 113 3.63 3.87 -0.23
CA LEU A 113 2.28 3.60 -0.67
C LEU A 113 2.36 3.24 -2.15
N ILE A 114 2.05 1.98 -2.48
CA ILE A 114 2.38 1.39 -3.77
C ILE A 114 1.12 0.80 -4.41
N PRO A 115 0.42 1.57 -5.24
CA PRO A 115 -0.53 1.01 -6.19
C PRO A 115 0.24 0.24 -7.26
N VAL A 116 -0.13 -1.03 -7.46
CA VAL A 116 0.35 -1.88 -8.55
C VAL A 116 -0.79 -2.12 -9.51
N ILE A 117 -0.65 -1.64 -10.75
CA ILE A 117 -1.69 -1.67 -11.78
C ILE A 117 -1.23 -2.59 -12.91
N ARG A 118 -1.97 -3.68 -13.17
CA ARG A 118 -1.52 -4.69 -14.14
C ARG A 118 -1.38 -4.13 -15.56
N ASP A 119 -2.49 -3.58 -16.05
CA ASP A 119 -2.67 -3.14 -17.42
C ASP A 119 -2.53 -1.61 -17.45
N CYS A 120 -1.30 -1.13 -17.20
CA CYS A 120 -0.96 0.30 -17.19
C CYS A 120 0.33 0.52 -17.97
N GLU A 121 0.29 1.44 -18.94
CA GLU A 121 1.45 1.80 -19.72
C GLU A 121 2.42 2.64 -18.89
N ASN A 122 3.72 2.58 -19.22
CA ASN A 122 4.74 3.37 -18.53
C ASN A 122 4.50 4.87 -18.69
N ALA A 123 3.89 5.30 -19.80
CA ALA A 123 3.60 6.70 -20.08
C ALA A 123 2.54 7.29 -19.13
N ASP A 124 1.64 6.45 -18.60
CA ASP A 124 0.56 6.88 -17.69
C ASP A 124 1.02 6.95 -16.22
N LEU A 125 2.08 6.23 -15.86
CA LEU A 125 2.56 6.14 -14.48
C LEU A 125 2.85 7.50 -13.83
N PRO A 126 3.52 8.47 -14.50
CA PRO A 126 3.77 9.78 -13.91
C PRO A 126 2.49 10.53 -13.56
N GLN A 127 1.49 10.53 -14.45
CA GLN A 127 0.22 11.21 -14.22
C GLN A 127 -0.52 10.62 -13.01
N LEU A 128 -0.57 9.30 -12.90
CA LEU A 128 -1.20 8.61 -11.77
C LEU A 128 -0.46 8.88 -10.46
N GLN A 129 0.87 8.91 -10.51
CA GLN A 129 1.69 9.19 -9.35
C GLN A 129 1.47 10.62 -8.85
N ASP A 130 1.47 11.60 -9.76
CA ASP A 130 1.23 13.01 -9.42
C ASP A 130 -0.17 13.22 -8.83
N ALA A 131 -1.19 12.58 -9.41
CA ALA A 131 -2.56 12.65 -8.91
C ALA A 131 -2.68 12.04 -7.50
N LEU A 132 -2.03 10.90 -7.23
CA LEU A 132 -2.01 10.29 -5.90
C LEU A 132 -1.20 11.12 -4.90
N LEU A 133 -0.05 11.68 -5.30
CA LEU A 133 0.73 12.59 -4.46
C LEU A 133 -0.08 13.82 -4.06
N GLN A 134 -0.86 14.40 -4.99
CA GLN A 134 -1.79 15.48 -4.67
C GLN A 134 -2.89 15.02 -3.72
N ARG A 135 -3.55 13.89 -3.98
CA ARG A 135 -4.61 13.33 -3.13
C ARG A 135 -4.13 13.02 -1.71
N LEU A 136 -2.88 12.57 -1.58
CA LEU A 136 -2.26 12.16 -0.32
C LEU A 136 -1.38 13.26 0.30
N ARG A 137 -1.38 14.48 -0.25
CA ARG A 137 -0.52 15.59 0.21
C ARG A 137 -0.67 15.91 1.69
N ARG A 138 -1.89 15.81 2.22
CA ARG A 138 -2.16 16.02 3.66
C ARG A 138 -1.49 14.93 4.50
N THR A 139 -1.64 13.68 4.12
CA THR A 139 -1.01 12.52 4.78
C THR A 139 0.51 12.61 4.74
N ILE A 140 1.11 12.94 3.58
CA ILE A 140 2.55 13.17 3.43
C ILE A 140 3.05 14.22 4.43
N ARG A 141 2.34 15.35 4.53
CA ARG A 141 2.70 16.46 5.43
C ARG A 141 2.57 16.09 6.91
N LEU A 142 1.46 15.45 7.30
CA LEU A 142 1.21 15.06 8.69
C LEU A 142 2.27 14.09 9.21
N TRP A 143 2.72 13.18 8.35
CA TRP A 143 3.72 12.18 8.70
C TRP A 143 5.17 12.61 8.45
N ALA A 144 5.40 13.86 8.03
CA ALA A 144 6.71 14.37 7.64
C ALA A 144 7.46 13.45 6.65
N MET A 145 6.72 12.80 5.74
CA MET A 145 7.30 11.86 4.78
C MET A 145 7.82 12.60 3.54
N GLY A 146 8.90 12.08 2.95
CA GLY A 146 9.46 12.62 1.72
C GLY A 146 8.58 12.36 0.48
N ALA A 147 8.90 13.03 -0.64
CA ALA A 147 8.20 12.90 -1.92
C ALA A 147 8.15 11.45 -2.46
N ASN A 148 9.06 10.59 -2.01
CA ASN A 148 9.11 9.18 -2.39
C ASN A 148 8.04 8.32 -1.69
N LEU A 149 7.08 8.90 -0.96
CA LEU A 149 6.04 8.14 -0.27
C LEU A 149 5.19 7.33 -1.26
N VAL A 150 4.78 7.91 -2.38
CA VAL A 150 3.92 7.24 -3.36
C VAL A 150 4.77 6.75 -4.53
N VAL A 151 4.63 5.48 -4.88
CA VAL A 151 5.29 4.90 -6.06
C VAL A 151 4.27 4.06 -6.82
N VAL A 152 3.86 4.53 -8.00
CA VAL A 152 2.94 3.78 -8.85
C VAL A 152 3.75 2.81 -9.70
N MET A 153 3.35 1.54 -9.72
CA MET A 153 4.04 0.50 -10.49
C MET A 153 3.05 -0.17 -11.43
N ASN A 154 3.52 -0.51 -12.64
CA ASN A 154 2.86 -1.54 -13.41
C ASN A 154 3.39 -2.94 -13.06
N GLU A 155 2.79 -3.98 -13.65
CA GLU A 155 3.20 -5.35 -13.39
C GLU A 155 4.70 -5.60 -13.69
N LYS A 156 5.23 -5.02 -14.78
CA LYS A 156 6.65 -5.16 -15.15
C LYS A 156 7.57 -4.57 -14.08
N MET A 157 7.25 -3.41 -13.54
CA MET A 157 8.02 -2.79 -12.45
C MET A 157 7.89 -3.58 -11.15
N ALA A 158 6.68 -4.02 -10.80
CA ALA A 158 6.45 -4.83 -9.61
C ALA A 158 7.24 -6.15 -9.65
N ARG A 159 7.38 -6.79 -10.81
CA ARG A 159 8.26 -7.96 -11.00
C ARG A 159 9.74 -7.62 -10.77
N LYS A 160 10.22 -6.50 -11.32
CA LYS A 160 11.61 -6.03 -11.08
C LYS A 160 11.90 -5.76 -9.60
N HIS A 161 10.90 -5.32 -8.85
CA HIS A 161 11.01 -5.09 -7.40
C HIS A 161 10.72 -6.32 -6.54
N GLY A 162 10.51 -7.49 -7.16
CA GLY A 162 10.24 -8.75 -6.48
C GLY A 162 8.91 -8.78 -5.73
N LEU A 163 7.92 -7.97 -6.15
CA LEU A 163 6.56 -8.01 -5.61
C LEU A 163 5.71 -9.09 -6.26
N ILE A 164 5.93 -9.34 -7.55
CA ILE A 164 5.18 -10.32 -8.35
C ILE A 164 6.14 -11.41 -8.81
N ARG A 165 5.69 -12.67 -8.77
CA ARG A 165 6.46 -13.83 -9.25
C ARG A 165 6.94 -13.63 -10.69
N LEU A 166 8.18 -14.01 -10.99
CA LEU A 166 8.63 -14.20 -12.37
C LEU A 166 7.97 -15.48 -12.90
N SER A 167 7.11 -15.33 -13.89
CA SER A 167 6.47 -16.44 -14.62
C SER A 167 7.40 -16.94 -15.70
#